data_AF-A0A353PBZ3-F1
#
_entry.id   AF-A0A353PBZ3-F1
#
_cell.length_a   1.000
_cell.length_b   1.000
_cell.length_c   1.000
_cell.angle_alpha   90.00
_cell.angle_beta   90.00
_cell.angle_gamma   90.00
#
_symmetry.space_group_name_H-M   'P 1'
#
loop_
_entity.id
_entity.type
_entity.pdbx_description
1 polymer ?
#
loop_
_entity_poly.entity_id
_entity_poly.type
_entity_poly.pdbx_seq_one_letter_code
_entity_poly.pdbx_strand_id
1 'polypeptide(L)'
;LGADKLIFLEEEDAAAVTAGRSSQLDPAQAESRTREAGFSPARRQAWMGCIQACRSGVPRAHLIPRGQEGALLLELFTRDGIGTLITAGTYDVVREATIDDIGGLLALIAPLEAQGILVHRSREQLELEIANFILMERDQTILACAALYTFPGEEAGEIACVAVHPDYRELGLGHDLLAHLEQRAWTRGLRWLFVLTTQTAHWFIEHGYRPARIEDLPVARQALYNFKRNSKVFIKALSAAPAARRPIA
;
A
#
# COMPACT_ATOMS: atom_id res chain seq x y z
N LEU A 1 17.69 -28.14 -1.63
CA LEU A 1 18.21 -27.28 -2.71
C LEU A 1 18.37 -25.81 -2.30
N GLY A 2 17.62 -25.27 -1.32
CA GLY A 2 17.88 -23.93 -0.78
C GLY A 2 17.85 -22.81 -1.85
N ALA A 3 16.99 -22.97 -2.86
CA ALA A 3 16.94 -22.06 -4.00
C ALA A 3 16.28 -20.73 -3.62
N ASP A 4 16.83 -19.62 -4.12
CA ASP A 4 16.27 -18.27 -3.91
C ASP A 4 15.00 -18.01 -4.73
N LYS A 5 14.84 -18.73 -5.85
CA LYS A 5 13.69 -18.64 -6.75
C LYS A 5 13.35 -20.01 -7.34
N LEU A 6 12.06 -20.29 -7.52
CA LEU A 6 11.52 -21.35 -8.39
C LEU A 6 10.82 -20.70 -9.58
N ILE A 7 10.97 -21.26 -10.77
CA ILE A 7 10.35 -20.73 -11.99
C ILE A 7 9.67 -21.87 -12.74
N PHE A 8 8.38 -21.71 -12.98
CA PHE A 8 7.60 -22.52 -13.92
C PHE A 8 7.34 -21.71 -15.18
N LEU A 9 7.63 -22.31 -16.33
CA LEU A 9 7.24 -21.79 -17.64
C LEU A 9 6.00 -22.54 -18.10
N GLU A 10 4.88 -21.84 -18.29
CA GLU A 10 3.62 -22.45 -18.72
C GLU A 10 3.26 -22.07 -20.17
N GLU A 11 2.57 -22.95 -20.88
CA GLU A 11 2.14 -22.67 -22.27
C GLU A 11 0.90 -21.76 -22.33
N GLU A 12 0.19 -21.58 -21.22
CA GLU A 12 -1.00 -20.74 -21.14
C GLU A 12 -0.67 -19.27 -20.88
N ASP A 13 -1.52 -18.39 -21.42
CA ASP A 13 -1.36 -16.94 -21.30
C ASP A 13 -1.68 -16.48 -19.87
N ALA A 14 -0.70 -15.88 -19.18
CA ALA A 14 -0.85 -15.40 -17.81
C ALA A 14 -1.92 -14.29 -17.70
N ALA A 15 -2.20 -13.59 -18.81
CA ALA A 15 -3.22 -12.56 -18.91
C ALA A 15 -4.65 -13.06 -18.57
N ALA A 16 -4.91 -14.37 -18.68
CA ALA A 16 -6.21 -14.95 -18.36
C ALA A 16 -6.55 -14.95 -16.85
N VAL A 17 -5.55 -14.77 -15.97
CA VAL A 17 -5.73 -14.82 -14.51
C VAL A 17 -5.52 -13.45 -13.84
N THR A 18 -4.75 -12.55 -14.46
CA THR A 18 -4.31 -11.28 -13.85
C THR A 18 -4.94 -10.03 -14.45
N ALA A 19 -5.89 -10.14 -15.39
CA ALA A 19 -6.58 -8.98 -15.97
C ALA A 19 -7.19 -8.07 -14.87
N GLY A 20 -6.46 -7.01 -14.52
CA GLY A 20 -6.84 -6.02 -13.51
C GLY A 20 -6.60 -6.41 -12.04
N ARG A 21 -5.82 -7.45 -11.72
CA ARG A 21 -5.56 -7.89 -10.34
C ARG A 21 -4.07 -8.07 -10.08
N SER A 22 -3.65 -7.87 -8.82
CA SER A 22 -2.28 -8.14 -8.39
C SER A 22 -1.81 -9.52 -8.89
N SER A 23 -0.75 -9.51 -9.70
CA SER A 23 0.00 -10.67 -10.17
C SER A 23 0.81 -11.33 -9.05
N GLN A 24 0.71 -10.81 -7.83
CA GLN A 24 1.50 -11.20 -6.69
C GLN A 24 0.59 -11.72 -5.59
N LEU A 25 0.94 -12.88 -5.06
CA LEU A 25 0.14 -13.60 -4.08
C LEU A 25 1.02 -14.13 -2.96
N ASP A 26 0.55 -14.00 -1.73
CA ASP A 26 1.03 -14.87 -0.68
C ASP A 26 0.51 -16.32 -0.90
N PRO A 27 1.08 -17.34 -0.24
CA PRO A 27 0.64 -18.72 -0.43
C PRO A 27 -0.83 -18.98 -0.07
N ALA A 28 -1.43 -18.21 0.83
CA ALA A 28 -2.84 -18.35 1.20
C ALA A 28 -3.77 -17.75 0.13
N GLN A 29 -3.42 -16.57 -0.40
CA GLN A 29 -4.10 -15.94 -1.54
C GLN A 29 -3.99 -16.80 -2.80
N ALA A 30 -2.84 -17.44 -3.02
CA ALA A 30 -2.68 -18.37 -4.13
C ALA A 30 -3.56 -19.63 -3.94
N GLU A 31 -3.66 -20.14 -2.71
CA GLU A 31 -4.48 -21.31 -2.42
C GLU A 31 -5.98 -21.04 -2.63
N SER A 32 -6.50 -19.88 -2.23
CA SER A 32 -7.91 -19.51 -2.46
C SER A 32 -8.26 -19.48 -3.95
N ARG A 33 -7.34 -18.99 -4.79
CA ARG A 33 -7.51 -18.95 -6.26
C ARG A 33 -7.50 -20.32 -6.93
N THR A 34 -7.03 -21.38 -6.27
CA THR A 34 -7.02 -22.75 -6.85
C THR A 34 -8.43 -23.28 -7.15
N ARG A 35 -9.46 -22.65 -6.56
CA ARG A 35 -10.88 -22.97 -6.76
C ARG A 35 -11.52 -22.17 -7.91
N GLU A 36 -10.82 -21.19 -8.47
CA GLU A 36 -11.31 -20.44 -9.63
C GLU A 36 -11.40 -21.36 -10.86
N ALA A 37 -12.44 -21.15 -11.67
CA ALA A 37 -12.61 -21.88 -12.92
C ALA A 37 -11.55 -21.42 -13.95
N GLY A 38 -11.09 -22.32 -14.81
CA GLY A 38 -10.20 -21.97 -15.93
C GLY A 38 -8.76 -22.50 -15.82
N PHE A 39 -8.37 -23.16 -14.73
CA PHE A 39 -7.04 -23.80 -14.65
C PHE A 39 -7.03 -25.15 -15.36
N SER A 40 -6.16 -25.34 -16.35
CA SER A 40 -5.86 -26.67 -16.87
C SER A 40 -5.16 -27.54 -15.81
N PRO A 41 -5.15 -28.88 -15.98
CA PRO A 41 -4.43 -29.77 -15.07
C PRO A 41 -2.94 -29.42 -14.93
N ALA A 42 -2.29 -29.03 -16.03
CA ALA A 42 -0.89 -28.64 -16.03
C ALA A 42 -0.66 -27.33 -15.25
N ARG A 43 -1.49 -26.30 -15.49
CA ARG A 43 -1.45 -25.04 -14.74
C ARG A 43 -1.67 -25.27 -13.24
N ARG A 44 -2.67 -26.09 -12.89
CA ARG A 44 -2.97 -26.43 -11.48
C ARG A 44 -1.78 -27.08 -10.80
N GLN A 45 -1.07 -27.98 -11.48
CA GLN A 45 0.13 -28.62 -10.94
C GLN A 45 1.25 -27.60 -10.72
N ALA A 46 1.53 -26.72 -11.70
CA ALA A 46 2.54 -25.68 -11.57
C ALA A 46 2.21 -24.69 -10.44
N TRP A 47 0.95 -24.26 -10.36
CA TRP A 47 0.42 -23.38 -9.32
C TRP A 47 0.61 -23.96 -7.91
N MET A 48 0.19 -25.21 -7.71
CA MET A 48 0.40 -25.91 -6.43
C MET A 48 1.87 -26.11 -6.12
N GLY A 49 2.70 -26.35 -7.15
CA GLY A 49 4.15 -26.42 -7.03
C GLY A 49 4.75 -25.12 -6.49
N CYS A 50 4.33 -23.96 -7.01
CA CYS A 50 4.74 -22.65 -6.51
C CYS A 50 4.35 -22.43 -5.04
N ILE A 51 3.11 -22.76 -4.68
CA ILE A 51 2.62 -22.66 -3.28
C ILE A 51 3.47 -23.53 -2.36
N GLN A 52 3.68 -24.81 -2.73
CA GLN A 52 4.43 -25.76 -1.92
C GLN A 52 5.89 -25.35 -1.78
N ALA A 53 6.52 -24.85 -2.85
CA ALA A 53 7.88 -24.36 -2.81
C ALA A 53 8.03 -23.19 -1.83
N CYS A 54 7.11 -22.23 -1.87
CA CYS A 54 7.11 -21.10 -0.94
C CYS A 54 6.93 -21.54 0.51
N ARG A 55 5.97 -22.44 0.78
CA ARG A 55 5.76 -23.05 2.10
C ARG A 55 6.98 -23.85 2.60
N SER A 56 7.80 -24.35 1.68
CA SER A 56 9.01 -25.13 1.97
C SER A 56 10.28 -24.27 2.06
N GLY A 57 10.14 -22.94 2.06
CA GLY A 57 11.23 -22.00 2.28
C GLY A 57 11.89 -21.42 1.03
N VAL A 58 11.36 -21.65 -0.17
CA VAL A 58 11.77 -20.89 -1.37
C VAL A 58 11.16 -19.49 -1.27
N PRO A 59 11.94 -18.40 -1.26
CA PRO A 59 11.39 -17.06 -1.04
C PRO A 59 10.35 -16.64 -2.10
N ARG A 60 10.58 -17.01 -3.36
CA ARG A 60 9.79 -16.56 -4.51
C ARG A 60 9.59 -17.69 -5.53
N ALA A 61 8.37 -17.92 -5.96
CA ALA A 61 8.02 -18.85 -7.02
C ALA A 61 7.25 -18.12 -8.13
N HIS A 62 7.78 -18.15 -9.35
CA HIS A 62 7.23 -17.45 -10.50
C HIS A 62 6.55 -18.44 -11.44
N LEU A 63 5.37 -18.08 -11.92
CA LEU A 63 4.67 -18.76 -13.01
C LEU A 63 4.61 -17.82 -14.21
N ILE A 64 5.33 -18.14 -15.28
CA ILE A 64 5.61 -17.23 -16.39
C ILE A 64 5.03 -17.80 -17.70
N PRO A 65 4.33 -16.99 -18.51
CA PRO A 65 3.84 -17.44 -19.81
C PRO A 65 5.01 -17.62 -20.78
N ARG A 66 5.23 -18.84 -21.25
CA ARG A 66 6.28 -19.20 -22.21
C ARG A 66 6.04 -18.58 -23.59
N GLY A 67 4.77 -18.35 -23.95
CA GLY A 67 4.39 -17.90 -25.30
C GLY A 67 4.87 -16.50 -25.67
N GLN A 68 5.27 -15.68 -24.69
CA GLN A 68 5.78 -14.33 -24.92
C GLN A 68 7.30 -14.33 -25.10
N GLU A 69 7.77 -13.73 -26.20
CA GLU A 69 9.21 -13.55 -26.43
C GLU A 69 9.84 -12.70 -25.32
N GLY A 70 10.97 -13.15 -24.77
CA GLY A 70 11.65 -12.47 -23.67
C GLY A 70 10.93 -12.55 -22.32
N ALA A 71 9.90 -13.39 -22.17
CA ALA A 71 9.08 -13.49 -20.96
C ALA A 71 9.87 -13.61 -19.65
N LEU A 72 10.90 -14.45 -19.65
CA LEU A 72 11.76 -14.63 -18.48
C LEU A 72 12.54 -13.36 -18.12
N LEU A 73 12.98 -12.59 -19.11
CA LEU A 73 13.69 -11.33 -18.88
C LEU A 73 12.75 -10.26 -18.36
N LEU A 74 11.56 -10.17 -18.95
CA LEU A 74 10.52 -9.24 -18.50
C LEU A 74 10.12 -9.55 -17.05
N GLU A 75 9.94 -10.82 -16.68
CA GLU A 75 9.62 -11.19 -15.30
C GLU A 75 10.74 -10.87 -14.32
N LEU A 76 12.00 -11.14 -14.67
CA LEU A 76 13.11 -11.06 -13.72
C LEU A 76 13.74 -9.68 -13.60
N PHE A 77 13.58 -8.82 -14.61
CA PHE A 77 14.27 -7.54 -14.71
C PHE A 77 13.33 -6.34 -14.88
N THR A 78 12.01 -6.53 -14.81
CA THR A 78 11.05 -5.44 -14.65
C THR A 78 10.47 -5.48 -13.24
N ARG A 79 10.00 -4.33 -12.75
CA ARG A 79 9.43 -4.22 -11.40
C ARG A 79 8.11 -4.97 -11.26
N ASP A 80 7.28 -4.95 -12.31
CA ASP A 80 5.93 -5.51 -12.23
C ASP A 80 5.87 -6.95 -12.75
N GLY A 81 6.87 -7.36 -13.52
CA GLY A 81 6.89 -8.65 -14.19
C GLY A 81 5.76 -8.80 -15.20
N ILE A 82 5.61 -10.00 -15.74
CA ILE A 82 4.52 -10.37 -16.66
C ILE A 82 3.82 -11.67 -16.25
N GLY A 83 4.41 -12.42 -15.32
CA GLY A 83 3.88 -13.67 -14.79
C GLY A 83 3.09 -13.46 -13.49
N THR A 84 2.92 -14.55 -12.76
CA THR A 84 2.42 -14.53 -11.38
C THR A 84 3.54 -14.87 -10.42
N LEU A 85 3.76 -14.03 -9.41
CA LEU A 85 4.70 -14.26 -8.31
C LEU A 85 3.95 -14.76 -7.08
N ILE A 86 4.28 -15.95 -6.61
CA ILE A 86 3.89 -16.44 -5.29
C ILE A 86 5.10 -16.25 -4.37
N THR A 87 4.94 -15.53 -3.27
CA THR A 87 6.04 -15.18 -2.36
C THR A 87 5.61 -15.31 -0.91
N ALA A 88 6.48 -15.89 -0.08
CA ALA A 88 6.27 -15.94 1.37
C ALA A 88 6.70 -14.62 2.06
N GLY A 89 7.44 -13.76 1.37
CA GLY A 89 7.84 -12.44 1.86
C GLY A 89 6.85 -11.35 1.48
N THR A 90 6.76 -10.31 2.32
CA THR A 90 6.08 -9.04 1.97
C THR A 90 6.85 -8.37 0.84
N TYR A 91 6.34 -8.46 -0.38
CA TYR A 91 6.95 -7.83 -1.57
C TYR A 91 6.86 -6.30 -1.51
N ASP A 92 5.76 -5.80 -0.95
CA ASP A 92 5.62 -4.41 -0.54
C ASP A 92 5.90 -4.31 0.96
N VAL A 93 6.94 -3.58 1.32
CA VAL A 93 7.34 -3.38 2.73
C VAL A 93 6.76 -2.08 3.23
N VAL A 94 5.94 -2.14 4.28
CA VAL A 94 5.49 -0.96 5.01
C VAL A 94 6.49 -0.68 6.13
N ARG A 95 7.15 0.48 6.08
CA ARG A 95 8.16 0.89 7.07
C ARG A 95 8.14 2.38 7.34
N GLU A 96 8.79 2.79 8.42
CA GLU A 96 9.05 4.20 8.70
C GLU A 96 10.02 4.79 7.66
N ALA A 97 9.81 6.05 7.31
CA ALA A 97 10.70 6.79 6.45
C ALA A 97 11.99 7.21 7.19
N THR A 98 13.06 7.33 6.43
CA THR A 98 14.39 7.79 6.86
C THR A 98 14.82 8.99 6.02
N ILE A 99 15.89 9.67 6.43
CA ILE A 99 16.41 10.85 5.71
C ILE A 99 16.79 10.48 4.25
N ASP A 100 17.25 9.26 4.02
CA ASP A 100 17.63 8.77 2.69
C ASP A 100 16.42 8.67 1.73
N ASP A 101 15.21 8.58 2.27
CA ASP A 101 13.96 8.45 1.49
C ASP A 101 13.43 9.77 0.93
N ILE A 102 13.95 10.92 1.39
CA ILE A 102 13.39 12.25 1.10
C ILE A 102 13.36 12.53 -0.41
N GLY A 103 14.38 12.08 -1.15
CA GLY A 103 14.41 12.23 -2.60
C GLY A 103 13.25 11.50 -3.29
N GLY A 104 13.01 10.24 -2.91
CA GLY A 104 11.91 9.44 -3.46
C GLY A 104 10.53 9.95 -3.01
N LEU A 105 10.42 10.39 -1.75
CA LEU A 105 9.20 10.97 -1.20
C LEU A 105 8.81 12.25 -1.95
N LEU A 106 9.77 13.16 -2.20
CA LEU A 106 9.55 14.36 -2.99
C LEU A 106 9.08 14.03 -4.41
N ALA A 107 9.69 13.05 -5.06
CA ALA A 107 9.29 12.61 -6.39
C ALA A 107 7.84 12.11 -6.44
N LEU A 108 7.40 11.43 -5.38
CA LEU A 108 6.02 10.93 -5.26
C LEU A 108 5.00 12.06 -5.01
N ILE A 109 5.31 13.03 -4.15
CA ILE A 109 4.32 14.02 -3.70
C ILE A 109 4.26 15.29 -4.55
N ALA A 110 5.38 15.71 -5.17
CA ALA A 110 5.46 16.97 -5.90
C ALA A 110 4.39 17.12 -7.02
N PRO A 111 4.04 16.09 -7.81
CA PRO A 111 2.96 16.19 -8.79
C PRO A 111 1.60 16.49 -8.15
N LEU A 112 1.33 15.94 -6.96
CA LEU A 112 0.08 16.15 -6.23
C LEU A 112 0.03 17.53 -5.57
N GLU A 113 1.18 18.06 -5.14
CA GLU A 113 1.31 19.44 -4.66
C GLU A 113 1.04 20.45 -5.78
N ALA A 114 1.62 20.23 -6.97
CA ALA A 114 1.40 21.07 -8.14
C ALA A 114 -0.07 21.10 -8.59
N GLN A 115 -0.79 20.00 -8.38
CA GLN A 115 -2.24 19.88 -8.64
C GLN A 115 -3.10 20.45 -7.49
N GLY A 116 -2.50 20.95 -6.41
CA GLY A 116 -3.21 21.44 -5.23
C GLY A 116 -3.92 20.37 -4.40
N ILE A 117 -3.70 19.08 -4.72
CA ILE A 117 -4.23 17.92 -3.95
C ILE A 117 -3.55 17.88 -2.59
N LEU A 118 -2.22 18.00 -2.56
CA LEU A 118 -1.42 18.05 -1.33
C LEU A 118 -0.98 19.47 -1.00
N VAL A 119 -0.74 19.71 0.30
CA VAL A 119 -0.04 20.92 0.76
C VAL A 119 1.43 20.80 0.38
N HIS A 120 2.01 21.86 -0.16
CA HIS A 120 3.44 21.93 -0.42
C HIS A 120 4.28 21.68 0.84
N ARG A 121 5.30 20.83 0.71
CA ARG A 121 6.32 20.60 1.75
C ARG A 121 7.69 20.88 1.16
N SER A 122 8.44 21.75 1.83
CA SER A 122 9.84 21.97 1.47
C SER A 122 10.68 20.76 1.88
N ARG A 123 11.88 20.64 1.28
CA ARG A 123 12.82 19.58 1.66
C ARG A 123 13.19 19.67 3.14
N GLU A 124 13.43 20.88 3.64
CA GLU A 124 13.79 21.14 5.03
C GLU A 124 12.66 20.74 5.98
N GLN A 125 11.41 20.99 5.58
CA GLN A 125 10.25 20.55 6.36
C GLN A 125 10.19 19.02 6.42
N LEU A 126 10.42 18.34 5.29
CA LEU A 126 10.46 16.87 5.26
C LEU A 126 11.60 16.32 6.11
N GLU A 127 12.79 16.93 6.09
CA GLU A 127 13.93 16.53 6.93
C GLU A 127 13.58 16.60 8.42
N LEU A 128 12.85 17.62 8.86
CA LEU A 128 12.40 17.77 10.25
C LEU A 128 11.29 16.80 10.64
N GLU A 129 10.39 16.48 9.72
CA GLU A 129 9.16 15.74 9.99
C GLU A 129 9.22 14.27 9.53
N ILE A 130 10.36 13.80 8.98
CA ILE A 130 10.47 12.50 8.31
C ILE A 130 10.04 11.31 9.17
N ALA A 131 10.28 11.38 10.49
CA ALA A 131 9.89 10.34 11.44
C ALA A 131 8.37 10.13 11.56
N ASN A 132 7.57 11.09 11.08
CA ASN A 132 6.12 10.96 11.02
C ASN A 132 5.65 10.17 9.79
N PHE A 133 6.51 10.00 8.78
CA PHE A 133 6.16 9.36 7.52
C PHE A 133 6.32 7.84 7.57
N ILE A 134 5.36 7.16 6.95
CA ILE A 134 5.36 5.74 6.66
C ILE A 134 5.34 5.59 5.15
N LEU A 135 6.18 4.70 4.66
CA LEU A 135 6.35 4.40 3.25
C LEU A 135 5.92 2.97 2.99
N MET A 136 5.37 2.77 1.80
CA MET A 136 5.27 1.45 1.19
C MET A 136 6.29 1.39 0.06
N GLU A 137 7.25 0.49 0.19
CA GLU A 137 8.38 0.34 -0.71
C GLU A 137 8.35 -1.00 -1.44
N ARG A 138 8.70 -0.97 -2.73
CA ARG A 138 8.96 -2.14 -3.58
C ARG A 138 10.26 -1.93 -4.32
N ASP A 139 11.22 -2.84 -4.15
CA ASP A 139 12.53 -2.79 -4.81
C ASP A 139 13.15 -1.38 -4.77
N GLN A 140 13.31 -0.81 -3.56
CA GLN A 140 13.86 0.55 -3.31
C GLN A 140 13.04 1.70 -3.88
N THR A 141 11.85 1.41 -4.39
CA THR A 141 10.95 2.43 -4.94
C THR A 141 9.78 2.65 -3.99
N ILE A 142 9.58 3.91 -3.63
CA ILE A 142 8.44 4.32 -2.81
C ILE A 142 7.19 4.33 -3.70
N LEU A 143 6.26 3.41 -3.43
CA LEU A 143 5.00 3.30 -4.15
C LEU A 143 3.89 4.12 -3.49
N ALA A 144 3.93 4.25 -2.17
CA ALA A 144 2.97 5.04 -1.41
C ALA A 144 3.61 5.66 -0.17
N CYS A 145 3.06 6.77 0.28
CA CYS A 145 3.45 7.41 1.53
C CYS A 145 2.25 8.01 2.25
N ALA A 146 2.38 8.16 3.57
CA ALA A 146 1.46 8.91 4.41
C ALA A 146 2.17 9.29 5.71
N ALA A 147 1.70 10.34 6.38
CA ALA A 147 2.25 10.83 7.63
C ALA A 147 1.22 10.79 8.76
N LEU A 148 1.68 10.47 9.98
CA LEU A 148 0.89 10.54 11.21
C LEU A 148 1.46 11.59 12.16
N TYR A 149 0.72 12.69 12.36
CA TYR A 149 1.06 13.70 13.36
C TYR A 149 0.23 13.46 14.62
N THR A 150 0.87 13.45 15.78
CA THR A 150 0.18 13.24 17.06
C THR A 150 -0.04 14.56 17.78
N PHE A 151 -1.15 14.68 18.50
CA PHE A 151 -1.47 15.83 19.35
C PHE A 151 -1.53 15.38 20.82
N PRO A 152 -0.39 15.40 21.53
CA PRO A 152 -0.32 14.98 22.93
C PRO A 152 -1.29 15.79 23.79
N GLY A 153 -2.05 15.12 24.67
CA GLY A 153 -3.04 15.75 25.54
C GLY A 153 -4.48 15.73 25.01
N GLU A 154 -4.68 15.51 23.71
CA GLU A 154 -6.02 15.43 23.10
C GLU A 154 -6.35 14.02 22.56
N GLU A 155 -5.42 13.07 22.75
CA GLU A 155 -5.51 11.67 22.29
C GLU A 155 -5.85 11.57 20.77
N ALA A 156 -5.41 12.55 19.99
CA ALA A 156 -5.76 12.75 18.60
C ALA A 156 -4.56 12.56 17.67
N GLY A 157 -4.81 12.11 16.44
CA GLY A 157 -3.81 12.07 15.38
C GLY A 157 -4.34 12.60 14.04
N GLU A 158 -3.48 13.27 13.29
CA GLU A 158 -3.74 13.64 11.90
C GLU A 158 -3.08 12.65 10.97
N ILE A 159 -3.86 12.08 10.04
CA ILE A 159 -3.29 11.44 8.85
C ILE A 159 -3.18 12.49 7.76
N ALA A 160 -1.97 12.72 7.27
CA ALA A 160 -1.69 13.69 6.22
C ALA A 160 -0.83 13.07 5.12
N CYS A 161 -0.72 13.78 4.00
CA CYS A 161 0.19 13.43 2.89
C CYS A 161 -0.01 12.00 2.36
N VAL A 162 -1.26 11.52 2.31
CA VAL A 162 -1.58 10.22 1.71
C VAL A 162 -1.40 10.33 0.20
N ALA A 163 -0.44 9.60 -0.34
CA ALA A 163 -0.13 9.55 -1.77
C ALA A 163 0.16 8.12 -2.20
N VAL A 164 -0.33 7.76 -3.38
CA VAL A 164 -0.01 6.50 -4.06
C VAL A 164 0.42 6.85 -5.47
N HIS A 165 1.51 6.24 -5.91
CA HIS A 165 2.05 6.40 -7.26
C HIS A 165 0.95 6.08 -8.29
N PRO A 166 0.77 6.90 -9.35
CA PRO A 166 -0.35 6.77 -10.29
C PRO A 166 -0.57 5.36 -10.82
N ASP A 167 0.51 4.68 -11.19
CA ASP A 167 0.49 3.32 -11.77
C ASP A 167 0.04 2.23 -10.77
N TYR A 168 -0.02 2.54 -9.48
CA TYR A 168 -0.28 1.58 -8.40
C TYR A 168 -1.55 1.88 -7.59
N ARG A 169 -2.38 2.86 -8.00
CA ARG A 169 -3.57 3.29 -7.23
C ARG A 169 -4.64 2.21 -7.06
N GLU A 170 -4.84 1.38 -8.09
CA GLU A 170 -5.87 0.33 -8.11
C GLU A 170 -5.47 -0.95 -7.36
N LEU A 171 -4.27 -0.99 -6.78
CA LEU A 171 -3.77 -2.17 -6.05
C LEU A 171 -4.13 -2.17 -4.56
N GLY A 172 -4.85 -1.16 -4.08
CA GLY A 172 -5.25 -1.08 -2.67
C GLY A 172 -4.17 -0.57 -1.71
N LEU A 173 -3.01 -0.13 -2.21
CA LEU A 173 -1.88 0.33 -1.37
C LEU A 173 -2.28 1.45 -0.40
N GLY A 174 -3.13 2.37 -0.85
CA GLY A 174 -3.62 3.46 0.00
C GLY A 174 -4.50 2.97 1.16
N HIS A 175 -5.30 1.92 0.92
CA HIS A 175 -6.13 1.28 1.96
C HIS A 175 -5.25 0.60 3.01
N ASP A 176 -4.27 -0.19 2.56
CA ASP A 176 -3.37 -0.91 3.44
C ASP A 176 -2.52 0.05 4.30
N LEU A 177 -2.05 1.13 3.69
CA LEU A 177 -1.31 2.18 4.40
C LEU A 177 -2.18 2.90 5.44
N LEU A 178 -3.44 3.21 5.11
CA LEU A 178 -4.39 3.80 6.05
C LEU A 178 -4.68 2.86 7.22
N ALA A 179 -4.96 1.58 6.96
CA ALA A 179 -5.20 0.59 8.00
C ALA A 179 -3.99 0.43 8.93
N HIS A 180 -2.77 0.44 8.36
CA HIS A 180 -1.53 0.41 9.14
C HIS A 180 -1.41 1.64 10.06
N LEU A 181 -1.70 2.83 9.55
CA LEU A 181 -1.68 4.07 10.32
C LEU A 181 -2.71 4.08 11.45
N GLU A 182 -3.92 3.58 11.20
CA GLU A 182 -4.98 3.45 12.19
C GLU A 182 -4.56 2.51 13.33
N GLN A 183 -3.98 1.36 12.99
CA GLN A 183 -3.47 0.42 13.98
C GLN A 183 -2.30 0.99 14.80
N ARG A 184 -1.38 1.70 14.14
CA ARG A 184 -0.26 2.38 14.80
C ARG A 184 -0.75 3.48 15.75
N ALA A 185 -1.70 4.29 15.31
CA ALA A 185 -2.33 5.32 16.13
C ALA A 185 -2.99 4.74 17.38
N TRP A 186 -3.77 3.67 17.22
CA TRP A 186 -4.40 2.98 18.34
C TRP A 186 -3.38 2.42 19.32
N THR A 187 -2.31 1.77 18.81
CA THR A 187 -1.23 1.22 19.64
C THR A 187 -0.46 2.30 20.41
N ARG A 188 -0.42 3.53 19.87
CA ARG A 188 0.15 4.72 20.54
C ARG A 188 -0.80 5.38 21.55
N GLY A 189 -1.97 4.81 21.79
CA GLY A 189 -2.95 5.33 22.75
C GLY A 189 -3.84 6.45 22.21
N LEU A 190 -3.83 6.71 20.90
CA LEU A 190 -4.76 7.67 20.31
C LEU A 190 -6.18 7.08 20.30
N ARG A 191 -7.18 7.92 20.51
CA ARG A 191 -8.60 7.55 20.53
C ARG A 191 -9.34 7.94 19.26
N TRP A 192 -8.80 8.86 18.49
CA TRP A 192 -9.43 9.30 17.26
C TRP A 192 -8.39 9.86 16.29
N LEU A 193 -8.75 9.81 15.01
CA LEU A 193 -7.98 10.35 13.91
C LEU A 193 -8.80 11.38 13.15
N PHE A 194 -8.11 12.30 12.50
CA PHE A 194 -8.71 13.23 11.59
C PHE A 194 -7.90 13.39 10.31
N VAL A 195 -8.58 13.85 9.27
CA VAL A 195 -8.00 14.13 7.95
C VAL A 195 -8.57 15.43 7.40
N LEU A 196 -7.75 16.12 6.64
CA LEU A 196 -8.08 17.36 5.94
C LEU A 196 -7.94 17.10 4.43
N THR A 197 -9.03 17.15 3.68
CA THR A 197 -9.00 16.84 2.25
C THR A 197 -9.81 17.83 1.41
N THR A 198 -9.28 18.17 0.23
CA THR A 198 -9.97 19.01 -0.77
C THR A 198 -10.70 18.18 -1.82
N GLN A 199 -10.18 16.99 -2.15
CA GLN A 199 -10.62 16.22 -3.32
C GLN A 199 -11.01 14.76 -3.01
N THR A 200 -10.49 14.17 -1.94
CA THR A 200 -10.64 12.71 -1.65
C THR A 200 -11.62 12.40 -0.52
N ALA A 201 -12.64 13.24 -0.33
CA ALA A 201 -13.63 13.09 0.74
C ALA A 201 -14.35 11.72 0.73
N HIS A 202 -14.79 11.26 -0.44
CA HIS A 202 -15.57 10.01 -0.55
C HIS A 202 -14.76 8.79 -0.10
N TRP A 203 -13.50 8.73 -0.50
CA TRP A 203 -12.59 7.65 -0.10
C TRP A 203 -12.46 7.54 1.41
N PHE A 204 -12.28 8.67 2.14
CA PHE A 204 -12.23 8.62 3.61
C PHE A 204 -13.57 8.21 4.24
N ILE A 205 -14.71 8.61 3.66
CA ILE A 205 -16.03 8.18 4.12
C ILE A 205 -16.19 6.66 4.02
N GLU A 206 -15.76 6.05 2.90
CA GLU A 206 -15.76 4.59 2.72
C GLU A 206 -14.91 3.87 3.77
N HIS A 207 -13.89 4.54 4.31
CA HIS A 207 -13.03 4.03 5.37
C HIS A 207 -13.52 4.37 6.79
N GLY A 208 -14.76 4.85 6.92
CA GLY A 208 -15.40 5.09 8.21
C GLY A 208 -15.09 6.44 8.85
N TYR A 209 -14.51 7.38 8.10
CA TYR A 209 -14.40 8.76 8.55
C TYR A 209 -15.72 9.51 8.32
N ARG A 210 -16.16 10.28 9.31
CA ARG A 210 -17.38 11.09 9.22
C ARG A 210 -17.04 12.57 9.10
N PRO A 211 -17.84 13.38 8.37
CA PRO A 211 -17.66 14.82 8.34
C PRO A 211 -17.65 15.42 9.75
N ALA A 212 -16.80 16.43 9.95
CA ALA A 212 -16.70 17.21 11.17
C ALA A 212 -16.45 18.69 10.83
N ARG A 213 -16.33 19.53 11.86
CA ARG A 213 -16.04 20.95 11.72
C ARG A 213 -14.62 21.26 12.18
N ILE A 214 -14.15 22.46 11.84
CA ILE A 214 -12.81 22.93 12.25
C ILE A 214 -12.75 22.99 13.79
N GLU A 215 -13.85 23.42 14.43
CA GLU A 215 -13.97 23.48 15.89
C GLU A 215 -13.81 22.11 16.59
N ASP A 216 -13.97 21.01 15.85
CA ASP A 216 -13.81 19.64 16.37
C ASP A 216 -12.35 19.14 16.28
N LEU A 217 -11.43 19.91 15.68
CA LEU A 217 -10.01 19.58 15.57
C LEU A 217 -9.24 19.85 16.87
N PRO A 218 -8.03 19.27 17.06
CA PRO A 218 -7.17 19.66 18.17
C PRO A 218 -6.87 21.16 18.17
N VAL A 219 -6.79 21.79 19.34
CA VAL A 219 -6.65 23.26 19.47
C VAL A 219 -5.44 23.79 18.69
N ALA A 220 -4.31 23.09 18.81
CA ALA A 220 -3.09 23.42 18.08
C ALA A 220 -3.29 23.36 16.56
N ARG A 221 -4.14 22.45 16.07
CA ARG A 221 -4.42 22.31 14.64
C ARG A 221 -5.40 23.35 14.13
N GLN A 222 -6.39 23.75 14.93
CA GLN A 222 -7.32 24.83 14.59
C GLN A 222 -6.57 26.13 14.25
N ALA A 223 -5.55 26.47 15.04
CA ALA A 223 -4.73 27.67 14.84
C ALA A 223 -3.92 27.65 13.53
N LEU A 224 -3.58 26.46 13.02
CA LEU A 224 -2.78 26.26 11.81
C LEU A 224 -3.62 25.91 10.58
N TYR A 225 -4.95 25.97 10.69
CA TYR A 225 -5.83 25.60 9.59
C TYR A 225 -5.73 26.60 8.43
N ASN A 226 -5.48 26.07 7.22
CA ASN A 226 -5.32 26.89 6.03
C ASN A 226 -6.66 27.11 5.30
N PHE A 227 -7.33 28.22 5.63
CA PHE A 227 -8.62 28.61 5.03
C PHE A 227 -8.57 28.77 3.50
N LYS A 228 -7.41 29.09 2.90
CA LYS A 228 -7.29 29.23 1.43
C LYS A 228 -7.49 27.92 0.69
N ARG A 229 -7.21 26.78 1.35
CA ARG A 229 -7.41 25.46 0.74
C ARG A 229 -8.85 24.98 0.80
N ASN A 230 -9.67 25.55 1.67
CA ASN A 230 -11.05 25.14 1.90
C ASN A 230 -11.19 23.60 2.07
N SER A 231 -10.30 23.00 2.87
CA SER A 231 -10.27 21.56 3.09
C SER A 231 -11.45 21.13 3.98
N LYS A 232 -12.10 20.03 3.62
CA LYS A 232 -13.14 19.44 4.46
C LYS A 232 -12.49 18.63 5.57
N VAL A 233 -13.09 18.71 6.77
CA VAL A 233 -12.63 17.98 7.96
C VAL A 233 -13.41 16.68 8.07
N PHE A 234 -12.69 15.58 8.31
CA PHE A 234 -13.31 14.31 8.66
C PHE A 234 -12.59 13.70 9.87
N ILE A 235 -13.35 13.00 10.71
CA ILE A 235 -12.85 12.34 11.93
C ILE A 235 -13.29 10.88 11.99
N LYS A 236 -12.50 10.05 12.65
CA LYS A 236 -12.81 8.64 12.92
C LYS A 236 -12.39 8.31 14.34
N ALA A 237 -13.31 7.75 15.13
CA ALA A 237 -12.96 7.18 16.43
C ALA A 237 -12.20 5.86 16.23
N LEU A 238 -11.17 5.63 17.03
CA LEU A 238 -10.42 4.39 17.06
C LEU A 238 -11.01 3.46 18.12
N SER A 239 -11.45 2.28 17.72
CA SER A 239 -11.80 1.18 18.62
C SER A 239 -10.75 0.08 18.52
N ALA A 240 -10.68 -0.79 19.53
CA ALA A 240 -9.76 -1.92 19.54
C ALA A 240 -9.93 -2.78 18.28
N ALA A 241 -8.85 -2.80 17.49
CA ALA A 241 -8.68 -3.40 16.16
C ALA A 241 -9.64 -2.85 15.07
N PRO A 242 -9.14 -2.13 14.04
CA PRO A 242 -9.79 -2.21 12.74
C PRO A 242 -9.83 -3.69 12.39
N ALA A 243 -10.96 -4.19 11.88
CA ALA A 243 -11.04 -5.58 11.44
C ALA A 243 -9.88 -5.82 10.47
N ALA A 244 -8.83 -6.52 10.94
CA ALA A 244 -7.81 -7.05 10.05
C ALA A 244 -8.62 -7.76 8.99
N ARG A 245 -8.45 -7.37 7.72
CA ARG A 245 -8.96 -8.17 6.62
C ARG A 245 -8.55 -9.59 6.96
N ARG A 246 -9.54 -10.48 7.11
CA ARG A 246 -9.26 -11.89 6.86
C ARG A 246 -8.52 -11.87 5.51
N PRO A 247 -7.38 -12.56 5.38
CA PRO A 247 -6.76 -12.71 4.07
C PRO A 247 -7.89 -13.08 3.11
N ILE A 248 -8.00 -12.32 2.02
CA ILE A 248 -9.12 -12.41 1.07
C ILE A 248 -9.31 -13.89 0.76
N ALA A 249 -10.47 -14.40 1.22
CA ALA A 249 -10.79 -15.83 1.23
C ALA A 249 -10.91 -16.42 -0.18
#